data_AF-A0A2M7AH94-F1
#
_entry.id   AF-A0A2M7AH94-F1
#
_cell.length_a   1.000
_cell.length_b   1.000
_cell.length_c   1.000
_cell.angle_alpha   90.00
_cell.angle_beta   90.00
_cell.angle_gamma   90.00
#
_symmetry.space_group_name_H-M   'P 1'
#
loop_
_entity.id
_entity.type
_entity.pdbx_description
1 polymer ?
#
loop_
_entity_poly.entity_id
_entity_poly.type
_entity_poly.pdbx_seq_one_letter_code
_entity_poly.pdbx_strand_id
1 'polypeptide(L)'
;MQLTFPELTNTPSASTLADPAAYRGLYAFHKYWGKKPAEPMRYLIQHLCPEGGLVVDPFLGSGISALEAVQLQRRFVGMDINPAAVRLTRMLVSPPPARAVDKALTQVSVLVKDAILESYTTAKQRAATHYVWRNGVIQIVWRTNGESRNRLELPPDEHDIALAESFASYQPKLLRAPRFFTNSRINSCASLTLKDLFTGRALRNIELLLAAIDGLPPAIQESLRLSLTAAVGQMSKMVFAITGRGRTTGVSSERMEVGSWVIGYWRPEQHFEVNVWGCFERRVQKLIKAIAESESVHFDSTSGTLSQVSGGDADHAILNGDCLALLPQLPDNSVDLVITDPPHGDRIPYLELSELWNVILGEEPPFEAEIVVSNAKERSKKSPGYNLAMLNFLEITSRKLRESGCLVLFFNARNEANWRFLNSFSASAKTSGMAYCGCFPLVYSAASVVQDNRDGALRTDFGLVFSRSATVGRSLADIPGWMFNLPTPKE
;
A
#
# COMPACT_ATOMS: atom_id res chain seq x y z
N MET A 1 26.59 -1.46 -36.30
CA MET A 1 27.20 -2.25 -35.21
C MET A 1 26.13 -2.41 -34.14
N GLN A 2 25.42 -3.54 -34.15
CA GLN A 2 24.35 -3.85 -33.20
C GLN A 2 24.98 -4.47 -31.94
N LEU A 3 24.72 -3.86 -30.79
CA LEU A 3 25.03 -4.45 -29.50
C LEU A 3 23.85 -5.37 -29.14
N THR A 4 24.10 -6.67 -29.12
CA THR A 4 23.22 -7.69 -28.54
C THR A 4 23.58 -7.88 -27.07
N PHE A 5 22.58 -7.77 -26.19
CA PHE A 5 22.68 -8.16 -24.78
C PHE A 5 21.93 -9.49 -24.58
N PRO A 6 22.29 -10.31 -23.57
CA PRO A 6 21.59 -11.57 -23.31
C PRO A 6 20.12 -11.30 -23.00
N GLU A 7 19.22 -12.15 -23.52
CA GLU A 7 17.81 -12.11 -23.19
C GLU A 7 17.61 -12.28 -21.67
N LEU A 8 17.20 -11.20 -21.00
CA LEU A 8 16.54 -11.30 -19.71
C LEU A 8 15.14 -11.84 -19.96
N THR A 9 14.88 -13.08 -19.53
CA THR A 9 13.54 -13.67 -19.54
C THR A 9 12.58 -12.73 -18.81
N ASN A 10 11.62 -12.15 -19.55
CA ASN A 10 10.62 -11.16 -19.12
C ASN A 10 11.07 -9.69 -19.03
N THR A 11 11.72 -9.14 -20.05
CA THR A 11 11.70 -7.67 -20.22
C THR A 11 10.29 -7.24 -20.62
N PRO A 12 9.63 -6.30 -19.90
CA PRO A 12 8.35 -5.77 -20.33
C PRO A 12 8.55 -5.09 -21.70
N SER A 13 7.85 -5.53 -22.74
CA SER A 13 7.72 -4.77 -23.98
C SER A 13 6.67 -3.66 -23.77
N ALA A 14 6.68 -2.60 -24.58
CA ALA A 14 5.67 -1.54 -24.51
C ALA A 14 4.23 -2.10 -24.52
N SER A 15 3.98 -3.21 -25.22
CA SER A 15 2.69 -3.91 -25.23
C SER A 15 2.24 -4.48 -23.89
N THR A 16 3.16 -4.85 -22.99
CA THR A 16 2.83 -5.39 -21.64
C THR A 16 2.25 -4.32 -20.71
N LEU A 17 2.39 -3.03 -21.05
CA LEU A 17 1.77 -1.91 -20.31
C LEU A 17 0.25 -1.89 -20.43
N ALA A 18 -0.31 -2.51 -21.47
CA ALA A 18 -1.74 -2.53 -21.74
C ALA A 18 -2.50 -3.60 -20.93
N ASP A 19 -1.81 -4.62 -20.41
CA ASP A 19 -2.41 -5.70 -19.62
C ASP A 19 -1.46 -6.21 -18.53
N PRO A 20 -1.25 -5.41 -17.46
CA PRO A 20 -0.33 -5.77 -16.40
C PRO A 20 -0.87 -6.94 -15.55
N ALA A 21 0.02 -7.82 -15.12
CA ALA A 21 -0.36 -8.99 -14.34
C ALA A 21 -0.81 -8.60 -12.92
N ALA A 22 -1.68 -9.44 -12.33
CA ALA A 22 -2.05 -9.29 -10.94
C ALA A 22 -0.83 -9.43 -10.01
N TYR A 23 -0.81 -8.66 -8.91
CA TYR A 23 0.27 -8.71 -7.93
C TYR A 23 0.50 -10.14 -7.41
N ARG A 24 1.77 -10.56 -7.40
CA ARG A 24 2.26 -11.84 -6.86
C ARG A 24 3.47 -11.61 -5.95
N GLY A 25 3.92 -12.64 -5.24
CA GLY A 25 5.09 -12.58 -4.37
C GLY A 25 5.08 -11.37 -3.42
N LEU A 26 6.19 -10.65 -3.35
CA LEU A 26 6.37 -9.48 -2.48
C LEU A 26 5.38 -8.34 -2.81
N TYR A 27 5.01 -8.14 -4.08
CA TYR A 27 4.04 -7.11 -4.47
C TYR A 27 2.64 -7.34 -3.86
N ALA A 28 2.29 -8.61 -3.60
CA ALA A 28 1.00 -9.02 -3.03
C ALA A 28 1.00 -9.15 -1.49
N PHE A 29 2.15 -8.95 -0.83
CA PHE A 29 2.30 -9.19 0.59
C PHE A 29 1.38 -8.30 1.44
N HIS A 30 1.43 -6.98 1.22
CA HIS A 30 0.71 -5.99 2.01
C HIS A 30 -0.28 -5.21 1.13
N LYS A 31 -1.47 -4.93 1.67
CA LYS A 31 -2.45 -4.03 1.03
C LYS A 31 -1.94 -2.59 1.09
N TYR A 32 -2.02 -1.84 0.01
CA TYR A 32 -1.80 -0.39 0.05
C TYR A 32 -2.79 0.28 -0.90
N TRP A 33 -3.15 1.53 -0.63
CA TRP A 33 -4.13 2.25 -1.42
C TRP A 33 -3.46 2.85 -2.65
N GLY A 34 -4.10 2.77 -3.82
CA GLY A 34 -3.55 3.38 -5.04
C GLY A 34 -2.36 2.66 -5.69
N LYS A 35 -2.02 1.42 -5.28
CA LYS A 35 -0.90 0.65 -5.85
C LYS A 35 -0.91 0.65 -7.39
N LYS A 36 0.23 1.00 -8.00
CA LYS A 36 0.45 0.88 -9.44
C LYS A 36 1.08 -0.47 -9.81
N PRO A 37 0.82 -1.01 -11.02
CA PRO A 37 1.45 -2.24 -11.46
C PRO A 37 2.98 -2.11 -11.56
N ALA A 38 3.69 -3.24 -11.45
CA ALA A 38 5.15 -3.25 -11.45
C ALA A 38 5.73 -3.10 -12.86
N GLU A 39 5.05 -3.63 -13.86
CA GLU A 39 5.51 -3.69 -15.25
C GLU A 39 5.71 -2.28 -15.86
N PRO A 40 4.78 -1.31 -15.69
CA PRO A 40 5.03 0.07 -16.10
C PRO A 40 6.17 0.75 -15.36
N MET A 41 6.31 0.51 -14.06
CA MET A 41 7.41 1.06 -13.26
C MET A 41 8.75 0.55 -13.79
N ARG A 42 8.88 -0.77 -13.95
CA ARG A 42 10.07 -1.44 -14.47
C ARG A 42 10.43 -0.95 -15.86
N TYR A 43 9.47 -0.92 -16.77
CA TYR A 43 9.66 -0.46 -18.15
C TYR A 43 10.22 0.97 -18.18
N LEU A 44 9.57 1.90 -17.47
CA LEU A 44 9.95 3.30 -17.49
C LEU A 44 11.32 3.53 -16.83
N ILE A 45 11.61 2.88 -15.70
CA ILE A 45 12.95 2.95 -15.07
C ILE A 45 14.01 2.43 -16.03
N GLN A 46 13.74 1.31 -16.71
CA GLN A 46 14.70 0.72 -17.63
C GLN A 46 15.00 1.61 -18.84
N HIS A 47 14.00 2.30 -19.36
CA HIS A 47 14.13 3.12 -20.58
C HIS A 47 14.57 4.55 -20.31
N LEU A 48 14.22 5.13 -19.16
CA LEU A 48 14.43 6.54 -18.83
C LEU A 48 15.55 6.80 -17.81
N CYS A 49 16.03 5.76 -17.11
CA CYS A 49 17.18 5.89 -16.21
C CYS A 49 18.34 5.02 -16.72
N PRO A 50 19.55 5.59 -16.90
CA PRO A 50 20.73 4.80 -17.27
C PRO A 50 21.10 3.82 -16.15
N GLU A 51 21.87 2.78 -16.48
CA GLU A 51 22.42 1.86 -15.49
C GLU A 51 23.27 2.61 -14.45
N GLY A 52 23.12 2.29 -13.16
CA GLY A 52 23.73 3.03 -12.05
C GLY A 52 23.20 4.46 -11.84
N GLY A 53 22.25 4.91 -12.68
CA GLY A 53 21.59 6.20 -12.58
C GLY A 53 20.75 6.33 -11.31
N LEU A 54 20.40 7.58 -10.96
CA LEU A 54 19.62 7.91 -9.77
C LEU A 54 18.13 8.07 -10.13
N VAL A 55 17.32 7.19 -9.54
CA VAL A 55 15.86 7.23 -9.55
C VAL A 55 15.37 7.81 -8.23
N VAL A 56 14.38 8.70 -8.28
CA VAL A 56 13.76 9.29 -7.10
C VAL A 56 12.24 9.12 -7.13
N ASP A 57 11.67 8.68 -6.00
CA ASP A 57 10.22 8.67 -5.78
C ASP A 57 9.86 9.46 -4.50
N PRO A 58 9.28 10.67 -4.64
CA PRO A 58 8.85 11.51 -3.53
C PRO A 58 7.53 11.10 -2.87
N PHE A 59 6.84 10.08 -3.38
CA PHE A 59 5.57 9.58 -2.85
C PHE A 59 5.53 8.04 -2.94
N LEU A 60 6.40 7.36 -2.17
CA LEU A 60 6.66 5.92 -2.33
C LEU A 60 5.42 5.02 -2.30
N GLY A 61 4.46 5.35 -1.44
CA GLY A 61 3.27 4.54 -1.22
C GLY A 61 3.59 3.08 -0.90
N SER A 62 3.40 2.20 -1.89
CA SER A 62 3.68 0.77 -1.72
C SER A 62 5.11 0.32 -1.97
N GLY A 63 6.01 1.21 -2.38
CA GLY A 63 7.43 0.90 -2.58
C GLY A 63 7.76 0.11 -3.85
N ILE A 64 6.85 0.08 -4.83
CA ILE A 64 7.06 -0.69 -6.08
C ILE A 64 8.15 -0.06 -6.94
N SER A 65 8.16 1.28 -7.05
CA SER A 65 9.23 2.04 -7.69
C SER A 65 10.61 1.75 -7.09
N ALA A 66 10.70 1.69 -5.76
CA ALA A 66 11.92 1.37 -5.01
C ALA A 66 12.40 -0.05 -5.31
N LEU A 67 11.51 -1.03 -5.18
CA LEU A 67 11.84 -2.42 -5.46
C LEU A 67 12.32 -2.59 -6.91
N GLU A 68 11.59 -2.04 -7.89
CA GLU A 68 12.01 -2.14 -9.30
C GLU A 68 13.34 -1.45 -9.55
N ALA A 69 13.54 -0.22 -9.06
CA ALA A 69 14.79 0.52 -9.29
C ALA A 69 16.00 -0.23 -8.74
N VAL A 70 15.90 -0.75 -7.50
CA VAL A 70 16.99 -1.49 -6.85
C VAL A 70 17.24 -2.84 -7.51
N GLN A 71 16.20 -3.60 -7.89
CA GLN A 71 16.38 -4.85 -8.64
C GLN A 71 16.99 -4.63 -10.02
N LEU A 72 16.75 -3.45 -10.58
CA LEU A 72 17.36 -2.97 -11.79
C LEU A 72 18.78 -2.39 -11.53
N GLN A 73 19.33 -2.42 -10.31
CA GLN A 73 20.65 -1.86 -9.99
C GLN A 73 20.78 -0.36 -10.35
N ARG A 74 19.68 0.38 -10.19
CA ARG A 74 19.67 1.85 -10.20
C ARG A 74 19.79 2.31 -8.75
N ARG A 75 20.50 3.41 -8.54
CA ARG A 75 20.50 4.07 -7.22
C ARG A 75 19.12 4.66 -6.98
N PHE A 76 18.64 4.57 -5.74
CA PHE A 76 17.26 4.94 -5.44
C PHE A 76 17.14 5.80 -4.18
N VAL A 77 16.50 6.97 -4.30
CA VAL A 77 16.08 7.76 -3.13
C VAL A 77 14.56 7.83 -3.10
N GLY A 78 13.99 7.29 -2.02
CA GLY A 78 12.56 7.26 -1.78
C GLY A 78 12.18 8.06 -0.56
N MET A 79 11.05 8.74 -0.60
CA MET A 79 10.47 9.37 0.57
C MET A 79 8.95 9.24 0.60
N ASP A 80 8.40 9.13 1.80
CA ASP A 80 6.96 9.19 2.03
C ASP A 80 6.71 9.76 3.43
N ILE A 81 5.62 10.49 3.56
CA ILE A 81 5.21 11.06 4.83
C ILE A 81 4.58 10.01 5.75
N ASN A 82 4.04 8.92 5.17
CA ASN A 82 3.42 7.82 5.88
C ASN A 82 4.48 6.85 6.43
N PRO A 83 4.64 6.73 7.76
CA PRO A 83 5.61 5.80 8.35
C PRO A 83 5.39 4.35 7.92
N ALA A 84 4.13 3.91 7.81
CA ALA A 84 3.79 2.57 7.33
C ALA A 84 4.26 2.30 5.90
N ALA A 85 4.19 3.29 5.00
CA ALA A 85 4.67 3.18 3.61
C ALA A 85 6.20 3.00 3.56
N VAL A 86 6.92 3.80 4.34
CA VAL A 86 8.38 3.75 4.43
C VAL A 86 8.87 2.42 4.99
N ARG A 87 8.26 1.97 6.10
CA ARG A 87 8.58 0.69 6.74
C ARG A 87 8.31 -0.50 5.81
N LEU A 88 7.15 -0.49 5.14
CA LEU A 88 6.83 -1.47 4.09
C LEU A 88 7.88 -1.47 2.98
N THR A 89 8.24 -0.29 2.47
CA THR A 89 9.21 -0.15 1.38
C THR A 89 10.58 -0.69 1.77
N ARG A 90 11.08 -0.37 2.97
CA ARG A 90 12.36 -0.90 3.48
C ARG A 90 12.36 -2.43 3.54
N MET A 91 11.27 -3.04 4.01
CA MET A 91 11.15 -4.51 4.05
C MET A 91 11.11 -5.13 2.65
N LEU A 92 10.47 -4.47 1.67
CA LEU A 92 10.43 -4.95 0.29
C LEU A 92 11.80 -4.87 -0.40
N VAL A 93 12.54 -3.78 -0.17
CA VAL A 93 13.85 -3.53 -0.78
C VAL A 93 14.97 -4.35 -0.13
N SER A 94 14.86 -4.66 1.16
CA SER A 94 15.85 -5.46 1.90
C SER A 94 15.14 -6.45 2.84
N PRO A 95 14.47 -7.47 2.30
CA PRO A 95 13.79 -8.47 3.11
C PRO A 95 14.80 -9.33 3.88
N PRO A 96 14.50 -9.72 5.14
CA PRO A 96 15.32 -10.69 5.85
C PRO A 96 15.19 -12.08 5.21
N PRO A 97 16.14 -13.00 5.45
CA PRO A 97 16.04 -14.37 4.92
C PRO A 97 14.76 -15.07 5.36
N ALA A 98 14.11 -15.81 4.46
CA ALA A 98 12.84 -16.49 4.70
C ALA A 98 12.92 -17.43 5.92
N ARG A 99 14.04 -18.14 6.08
CA ARG A 99 14.31 -19.02 7.22
C ARG A 99 14.34 -18.27 8.57
N ALA A 100 14.81 -17.02 8.58
CA ALA A 100 14.82 -16.22 9.79
C ALA A 100 13.40 -15.81 10.20
N VAL A 101 12.55 -15.45 9.22
CA VAL A 101 11.14 -15.13 9.45
C VAL A 101 10.37 -16.36 9.95
N ASP A 102 10.62 -17.53 9.38
CA ASP A 102 10.00 -18.81 9.80
C ASP A 102 10.38 -19.21 11.23
N LYS A 103 11.66 -19.07 11.60
CA LYS A 103 12.12 -19.28 12.98
C LYS A 103 11.46 -18.31 13.95
N ALA A 104 11.33 -17.04 13.57
CA ALA A 104 10.67 -16.03 14.38
C ALA A 104 9.17 -16.32 14.56
N LEU A 105 8.47 -16.77 13.51
CA LEU A 105 7.08 -17.22 13.60
C LEU A 105 6.93 -18.39 14.59
N THR A 106 7.87 -19.35 14.56
CA THR A 106 7.88 -20.48 15.50
C THR A 106 8.04 -20.01 16.94
N GLN A 107 8.93 -19.05 17.20
CA GLN A 107 9.11 -18.47 18.54
C GLN A 107 7.85 -17.75 19.03
N VAL A 108 7.23 -16.92 18.19
CA VAL A 108 5.96 -16.24 18.53
C VAL A 108 4.85 -17.27 18.76
N SER A 109 4.80 -18.35 17.96
CA SER A 109 3.84 -19.43 18.15
C SER A 109 3.94 -20.05 19.55
N VAL A 110 5.14 -20.41 20.00
CA VAL A 110 5.36 -20.99 21.33
C VAL A 110 4.90 -20.05 22.45
N LEU A 111 5.08 -18.74 22.27
CA LEU A 111 4.76 -17.77 23.31
C LEU A 111 3.26 -17.49 23.44
N VAL A 112 2.51 -17.41 22.34
CA VAL A 112 1.15 -16.85 22.38
C VAL A 112 0.08 -17.63 21.62
N LYS A 113 0.42 -18.63 20.81
CA LYS A 113 -0.58 -19.35 20.00
C LYS A 113 -1.66 -19.98 20.88
N ASP A 114 -1.26 -20.75 21.89
CA ASP A 114 -2.22 -21.45 22.76
C ASP A 114 -3.09 -20.46 23.52
N ALA A 115 -2.49 -19.43 24.13
CA ALA A 115 -3.22 -18.37 24.82
C ALA A 115 -4.22 -17.63 23.91
N ILE A 116 -3.91 -17.46 22.61
CA ILE A 116 -4.83 -16.88 21.62
C ILE A 116 -5.94 -17.89 21.28
N LEU A 117 -5.59 -19.14 21.00
CA LEU A 117 -6.55 -20.19 20.63
C LEU A 117 -7.54 -20.49 21.76
N GLU A 118 -7.09 -20.43 23.02
CA GLU A 118 -7.93 -20.57 24.21
C GLU A 118 -9.07 -19.55 24.25
N SER A 119 -8.85 -18.32 23.78
CA SER A 119 -9.89 -17.28 23.70
C SER A 119 -10.98 -17.56 22.64
N TYR A 120 -10.75 -18.56 21.79
CA TYR A 120 -11.69 -19.03 20.77
C TYR A 120 -12.14 -20.49 21.02
N THR A 121 -11.78 -21.09 22.16
CA THR A 121 -12.15 -22.47 22.47
C THR A 121 -13.67 -22.61 22.54
N THR A 122 -14.18 -23.69 21.96
CA THR A 122 -15.60 -24.08 22.04
C THR A 122 -15.80 -25.15 23.11
N ALA A 123 -17.03 -25.42 23.54
CA ALA A 123 -17.31 -26.44 24.58
C ALA A 123 -16.73 -27.84 24.26
N LYS A 124 -16.54 -28.16 22.97
CA LYS A 124 -15.89 -29.41 22.52
C LYS A 124 -14.35 -29.31 22.42
N GLN A 125 -13.73 -28.39 23.14
CA GLN A 125 -12.27 -28.18 23.24
C GLN A 125 -11.52 -28.04 21.90
N ARG A 126 -12.15 -27.48 20.85
CA ARG A 126 -11.41 -27.01 19.67
C ARG A 126 -11.72 -25.54 19.44
N ALA A 127 -10.70 -24.79 19.05
CA ALA A 127 -10.85 -23.37 18.73
C ALA A 127 -11.74 -23.16 17.51
N ALA A 128 -12.64 -22.18 17.59
CA ALA A 128 -13.33 -21.65 16.44
C ALA A 128 -12.36 -20.91 15.52
N THR A 129 -12.61 -21.05 14.22
CA THR A 129 -11.89 -20.32 13.18
C THR A 129 -12.53 -18.97 12.89
N HIS A 130 -13.86 -18.89 12.98
CA HIS A 130 -14.64 -17.68 12.75
C HIS A 130 -15.90 -17.69 13.62
N TYR A 131 -16.37 -16.49 13.97
CA TYR A 131 -17.70 -16.23 14.50
C TYR A 131 -18.42 -15.28 13.54
N VAL A 132 -19.69 -15.56 13.22
CA VAL A 132 -20.56 -14.64 12.48
C VAL A 132 -21.39 -13.88 13.49
N TRP A 133 -21.23 -12.57 13.52
CA TRP A 133 -21.99 -11.67 14.37
C TRP A 133 -23.09 -10.99 13.55
N ARG A 134 -24.24 -10.75 14.17
CA ARG A 134 -25.28 -9.86 13.64
C ARG A 134 -25.82 -9.01 14.78
N ASN A 135 -25.79 -7.69 14.63
CA ASN A 135 -26.32 -6.74 15.62
C ASN A 135 -25.79 -6.98 17.05
N GLY A 136 -24.49 -7.28 17.16
CA GLY A 136 -23.84 -7.52 18.45
C GLY A 136 -24.08 -8.91 19.07
N VAL A 137 -24.75 -9.83 18.36
CA VAL A 137 -25.00 -11.20 18.83
C VAL A 137 -24.33 -12.21 17.91
N ILE A 138 -23.67 -13.22 18.48
CA ILE A 138 -23.10 -14.35 17.73
C ILE A 138 -24.25 -15.18 17.15
N GLN A 139 -24.20 -15.45 15.85
CA GLN A 139 -25.21 -16.24 15.13
C GLN A 139 -24.68 -17.60 14.70
N ILE A 140 -23.41 -17.67 14.30
CA ILE A 140 -22.80 -18.89 13.74
C ILE A 140 -21.35 -19.01 14.22
N VAL A 141 -20.94 -20.23 14.55
CA VAL A 141 -19.57 -20.59 14.91
C VAL A 141 -19.01 -21.52 13.83
N TRP A 142 -17.85 -21.17 13.28
CA TRP A 142 -17.17 -21.96 12.26
C TRP A 142 -15.97 -22.70 12.82
N ARG A 143 -15.87 -24.00 12.54
CA ARG A 143 -14.76 -24.86 12.98
C ARG A 143 -14.19 -25.65 11.81
N THR A 144 -12.98 -26.16 11.99
CA THR A 144 -12.43 -27.22 11.13
C THR A 144 -12.71 -28.59 11.73
N ASN A 145 -12.83 -29.59 10.86
CA ASN A 145 -13.16 -30.96 11.27
C ASN A 145 -11.95 -31.68 11.91
N GLY A 146 -10.80 -31.03 12.05
CA GLY A 146 -9.56 -31.60 12.60
C GLY A 146 -8.78 -32.42 11.57
N GLU A 147 -9.47 -33.20 10.73
CA GLU A 147 -8.86 -34.11 9.74
C GLU A 147 -8.91 -33.57 8.30
N SER A 148 -9.84 -32.66 8.01
CA SER A 148 -9.98 -32.00 6.71
C SER A 148 -10.09 -30.48 6.88
N ARG A 149 -9.71 -29.73 5.84
CA ARG A 149 -9.96 -28.28 5.75
C ARG A 149 -11.44 -27.93 5.57
N ASN A 150 -12.35 -28.91 5.68
CA ASN A 150 -13.77 -28.71 5.54
C ASN A 150 -14.30 -27.90 6.73
N ARG A 151 -15.12 -26.92 6.39
CA ARG A 151 -15.78 -26.00 7.32
C ARG A 151 -17.00 -26.68 7.91
N LEU A 152 -17.10 -26.70 9.24
CA LEU A 152 -18.31 -27.01 9.98
C LEU A 152 -18.94 -25.72 10.49
N GLU A 153 -20.24 -25.55 10.25
CA GLU A 153 -21.04 -24.41 10.72
C GLU A 153 -21.97 -24.89 11.83
N LEU A 154 -21.91 -24.26 12.98
CA LEU A 154 -22.67 -24.63 14.18
C LEU A 154 -23.40 -23.40 14.75
N PRO A 155 -24.55 -23.59 15.41
CA PRO A 155 -25.08 -22.55 16.29
C PRO A 155 -24.11 -22.31 17.47
N PRO A 156 -24.04 -21.08 18.01
CA PRO A 156 -23.28 -20.81 19.22
C PRO A 156 -23.89 -21.53 20.43
N ASP A 157 -23.04 -21.93 21.36
CA ASP A 157 -23.45 -22.40 22.69
C ASP A 157 -23.22 -21.32 23.77
N GLU A 158 -23.65 -21.61 25.01
CA GLU A 158 -23.45 -20.67 26.14
C GLU A 158 -21.97 -20.39 26.42
N HIS A 159 -21.08 -21.35 26.15
CA HIS A 159 -19.65 -21.18 26.35
C HIS A 159 -19.05 -20.19 25.34
N ASP A 160 -19.44 -20.27 24.08
CA ASP A 160 -19.02 -19.31 23.03
C ASP A 160 -19.38 -17.87 23.40
N ILE A 161 -20.61 -17.67 23.90
CA ILE A 161 -21.14 -16.36 24.28
C ILE A 161 -20.40 -15.84 25.53
N ALA A 162 -20.37 -16.63 26.60
CA ALA A 162 -19.72 -16.23 27.86
C ALA A 162 -18.22 -15.94 27.66
N LEU A 163 -17.53 -16.72 26.83
CA LEU A 163 -16.13 -16.50 26.52
C LEU A 163 -15.94 -15.19 25.76
N ALA A 164 -16.76 -14.88 24.75
CA ALA A 164 -16.68 -13.61 24.03
C ALA A 164 -16.97 -12.41 24.94
N GLU A 165 -17.98 -12.51 25.80
CA GLU A 165 -18.36 -11.48 26.78
C GLU A 165 -17.26 -11.20 27.81
N SER A 166 -16.51 -12.23 28.22
CA SER A 166 -15.39 -12.08 29.17
C SER A 166 -14.30 -11.10 28.68
N PHE A 167 -14.21 -10.89 27.37
CA PHE A 167 -13.26 -9.94 26.77
C PHE A 167 -13.90 -8.59 26.41
N ALA A 168 -15.21 -8.39 26.53
CA ALA A 168 -15.89 -7.19 26.04
C ALA A 168 -15.37 -5.88 26.67
N SER A 169 -14.96 -5.94 27.94
CA SER A 169 -14.41 -4.80 28.68
C SER A 169 -12.92 -4.54 28.37
N TYR A 170 -12.22 -5.45 27.70
CA TYR A 170 -10.77 -5.35 27.46
C TYR A 170 -10.37 -4.01 26.88
N GLN A 171 -9.37 -3.35 27.47
CA GLN A 171 -8.80 -2.09 26.99
C GLN A 171 -7.36 -2.35 26.57
N PRO A 172 -6.98 -2.01 25.32
CA PRO A 172 -5.61 -2.18 24.87
C PRO A 172 -4.66 -1.26 25.65
N LYS A 173 -3.44 -1.74 25.91
CA LYS A 173 -2.38 -1.07 26.69
C LYS A 173 -1.13 -0.72 25.88
N LEU A 174 -0.81 -1.52 24.87
CA LEU A 174 0.33 -1.37 23.96
C LEU A 174 -0.03 -0.56 22.71
N LEU A 175 -1.28 -0.63 22.27
CA LEU A 175 -1.74 0.16 21.12
C LEU A 175 -1.95 1.62 21.52
N ARG A 176 -1.39 2.55 20.74
CA ARG A 176 -1.71 3.97 20.90
C ARG A 176 -3.18 4.25 20.57
N ALA A 177 -3.71 5.34 21.11
CA ALA A 177 -5.01 5.84 20.71
C ALA A 177 -4.96 6.28 19.22
N PRO A 178 -5.94 5.86 18.39
CA PRO A 178 -6.02 6.31 17.01
C PRO A 178 -6.47 7.77 16.93
N ARG A 179 -6.01 8.49 15.91
CA ARG A 179 -6.46 9.82 15.54
C ARG A 179 -7.30 9.76 14.27
N PHE A 180 -8.61 9.65 14.46
CA PHE A 180 -9.58 9.65 13.35
C PHE A 180 -10.18 11.04 13.12
N PHE A 181 -10.69 11.24 11.91
CA PHE A 181 -11.39 12.46 11.50
C PHE A 181 -12.78 12.13 10.95
N THR A 182 -13.67 13.13 10.95
CA THR A 182 -15.00 12.99 10.36
C THR A 182 -14.91 13.03 8.84
N ASN A 183 -14.87 11.85 8.24
CA ASN A 183 -14.65 11.68 6.81
C ASN A 183 -15.60 10.62 6.24
N SER A 184 -16.66 11.10 5.57
CA SER A 184 -17.70 10.25 4.97
C SER A 184 -17.19 9.35 3.84
N ARG A 185 -16.20 9.77 3.05
CA ARG A 185 -15.61 8.96 1.96
C ARG A 185 -15.04 7.62 2.47
N ILE A 186 -14.58 7.61 3.71
CA ILE A 186 -13.95 6.43 4.33
C ILE A 186 -14.72 5.95 5.55
N ASN A 187 -15.98 6.36 5.72
CA ASN A 187 -16.84 5.93 6.84
C ASN A 187 -16.18 6.12 8.22
N SER A 188 -15.47 7.23 8.41
CA SER A 188 -14.77 7.58 9.65
C SER A 188 -15.45 8.73 10.39
N CYS A 189 -15.36 8.74 11.72
CA CYS A 189 -15.74 9.87 12.58
C CYS A 189 -14.65 10.14 13.62
N ALA A 190 -14.55 11.39 14.10
CA ALA A 190 -13.54 11.78 15.08
C ALA A 190 -13.68 11.04 16.44
N SER A 191 -14.87 10.54 16.75
CA SER A 191 -15.16 9.77 17.96
C SER A 191 -14.89 8.27 17.82
N LEU A 192 -14.48 7.80 16.64
CA LEU A 192 -14.26 6.38 16.38
C LEU A 192 -13.11 5.86 17.27
N THR A 193 -13.24 4.65 17.78
CA THR A 193 -12.24 4.01 18.64
C THR A 193 -11.86 2.64 18.11
N LEU A 194 -10.79 2.05 18.65
CA LEU A 194 -10.43 0.66 18.34
C LEU A 194 -11.53 -0.33 18.74
N LYS A 195 -12.34 -0.03 19.78
CA LYS A 195 -13.45 -0.89 20.20
C LYS A 195 -14.62 -0.91 19.21
N ASP A 196 -14.77 0.14 18.42
CA ASP A 196 -15.75 0.17 17.33
C ASP A 196 -15.30 -0.70 16.15
N LEU A 197 -13.99 -0.87 15.97
CA LEU A 197 -13.39 -1.62 14.87
C LEU A 197 -13.08 -3.08 15.22
N PHE A 198 -12.90 -3.41 16.50
CA PHE A 198 -12.48 -4.74 16.94
C PHE A 198 -13.33 -5.23 18.11
N THR A 199 -13.42 -6.55 18.28
CA THR A 199 -13.87 -7.14 19.54
C THR A 199 -12.77 -6.97 20.60
N GLY A 200 -13.14 -6.93 21.89
CA GLY A 200 -12.13 -6.88 22.94
C GLY A 200 -11.20 -8.11 22.94
N ARG A 201 -11.74 -9.28 22.55
CA ARG A 201 -10.97 -10.50 22.29
C ARG A 201 -9.91 -10.30 21.20
N ALA A 202 -10.30 -9.73 20.06
CA ALA A 202 -9.35 -9.45 18.97
C ALA A 202 -8.26 -8.48 19.41
N LEU A 203 -8.60 -7.40 20.13
CA LEU A 203 -7.62 -6.44 20.66
C LEU A 203 -6.62 -7.10 21.61
N ARG A 204 -7.09 -7.89 22.57
CA ARG A 204 -6.22 -8.65 23.49
C ARG A 204 -5.24 -9.53 22.73
N ASN A 205 -5.73 -10.26 21.72
CA ASN A 205 -4.89 -11.19 20.95
C ASN A 205 -3.90 -10.47 20.02
N ILE A 206 -4.27 -9.31 19.48
CA ILE A 206 -3.35 -8.44 18.73
C ILE A 206 -2.21 -7.96 19.65
N GLU A 207 -2.50 -7.59 20.90
CA GLU A 207 -1.47 -7.16 21.85
C GLU A 207 -0.56 -8.29 22.33
N LEU A 208 -1.09 -9.52 22.48
CA LEU A 208 -0.24 -10.68 22.71
C LEU A 208 0.75 -10.88 21.56
N LEU A 209 0.30 -10.79 20.31
CA LEU A 209 1.20 -10.87 19.15
C LEU A 209 2.25 -9.76 19.18
N LEU A 210 1.85 -8.52 19.46
CA LEU A 210 2.79 -7.40 19.56
C LEU A 210 3.83 -7.62 20.65
N ALA A 211 3.41 -7.98 21.86
CA ALA A 211 4.32 -8.25 22.97
C ALA A 211 5.31 -9.37 22.65
N ALA A 212 4.85 -10.44 21.99
CA ALA A 212 5.70 -11.55 21.58
C ALA A 212 6.69 -11.14 20.48
N ILE A 213 6.26 -10.32 19.51
CA ILE A 213 7.13 -9.79 18.45
C ILE A 213 8.19 -8.85 19.04
N ASP A 214 7.82 -8.02 20.02
CA ASP A 214 8.73 -7.05 20.64
C ASP A 214 9.84 -7.71 21.47
N GLY A 215 9.61 -8.94 21.92
CA GLY A 215 10.63 -9.77 22.57
C GLY A 215 11.66 -10.39 21.62
N LEU A 216 11.49 -10.27 20.29
CA LEU A 216 12.41 -10.84 19.29
C LEU A 216 13.60 -9.90 19.00
N PRO A 217 14.67 -10.38 18.35
CA PRO A 217 15.75 -9.51 17.86
C PRO A 217 15.23 -8.43 16.91
N PRO A 218 15.66 -7.14 17.04
CA PRO A 218 15.14 -6.03 16.24
C PRO A 218 15.14 -6.27 14.72
N ALA A 219 16.16 -6.96 14.21
CA ALA A 219 16.32 -7.26 12.78
C ALA A 219 15.15 -8.07 12.16
N ILE A 220 14.38 -8.82 12.95
CA ILE A 220 13.26 -9.63 12.44
C ILE A 220 11.88 -9.08 12.81
N GLN A 221 11.81 -8.21 13.83
CA GLN A 221 10.55 -7.66 14.32
C GLN A 221 9.73 -7.01 13.21
N GLU A 222 10.40 -6.28 12.31
CA GLU A 222 9.78 -5.51 11.24
C GLU A 222 8.92 -6.40 10.32
N SER A 223 9.44 -7.55 9.91
CA SER A 223 8.73 -8.50 9.03
C SER A 223 7.43 -9.03 9.66
N LEU A 224 7.43 -9.25 10.98
CA LEU A 224 6.26 -9.74 11.70
C LEU A 224 5.28 -8.61 12.04
N ARG A 225 5.76 -7.41 12.42
CA ARG A 225 4.92 -6.23 12.63
C ARG A 225 4.18 -5.85 11.34
N LEU A 226 4.87 -5.84 10.19
CA LEU A 226 4.23 -5.60 8.88
C LEU A 226 3.30 -6.75 8.46
N SER A 227 3.57 -7.99 8.89
CA SER A 227 2.63 -9.09 8.68
C SER A 227 1.36 -8.92 9.51
N LEU A 228 1.49 -8.38 10.73
CA LEU A 228 0.36 -8.03 11.57
C LEU A 228 -0.47 -6.89 10.93
N THR A 229 0.15 -5.81 10.44
CA THR A 229 -0.59 -4.74 9.73
C THR A 229 -1.27 -5.26 8.46
N ALA A 230 -0.64 -6.18 7.72
CA ALA A 230 -1.25 -6.81 6.54
C ALA A 230 -2.43 -7.75 6.88
N ALA A 231 -2.54 -8.19 8.12
CA ALA A 231 -3.58 -9.11 8.59
C ALA A 231 -4.67 -8.41 9.44
N VAL A 232 -4.38 -7.26 10.04
CA VAL A 232 -5.24 -6.61 11.04
C VAL A 232 -6.64 -6.27 10.53
N GLY A 233 -6.77 -5.89 9.26
CA GLY A 233 -8.09 -5.65 8.66
C GLY A 233 -8.98 -6.90 8.67
N GLN A 234 -8.40 -8.10 8.53
CA GLN A 234 -9.10 -9.38 8.61
C GLN A 234 -9.44 -9.80 10.04
N MET A 235 -8.84 -9.15 11.04
CA MET A 235 -9.10 -9.38 12.47
C MET A 235 -10.21 -8.45 13.02
N SER A 236 -10.74 -7.58 12.17
CA SER A 236 -11.65 -6.49 12.54
C SER A 236 -13.12 -6.84 12.29
N LYS A 237 -14.02 -6.03 12.85
CA LYS A 237 -15.47 -6.02 12.58
C LYS A 237 -15.82 -5.56 11.15
N MET A 238 -14.83 -5.15 10.35
CA MET A 238 -15.03 -4.68 8.97
C MET A 238 -15.11 -5.83 7.95
N VAL A 239 -14.93 -7.07 8.39
CA VAL A 239 -15.00 -8.26 7.54
C VAL A 239 -16.46 -8.63 7.28
N PHE A 240 -17.02 -8.13 6.18
CA PHE A 240 -18.42 -8.38 5.80
C PHE A 240 -18.67 -9.84 5.41
N ALA A 241 -19.93 -10.27 5.54
CA ALA A 241 -20.37 -11.55 5.00
C ALA A 241 -20.79 -11.43 3.54
N ILE A 242 -20.21 -12.26 2.68
CA ILE A 242 -20.62 -12.38 1.27
C ILE A 242 -21.73 -13.42 1.19
N THR A 243 -22.88 -13.02 0.64
CA THR A 243 -24.04 -13.89 0.36
C THR A 243 -24.48 -13.73 -1.08
N GLY A 244 -24.93 -14.81 -1.74
CA GLY A 244 -25.46 -14.73 -3.11
C GLY A 244 -24.39 -14.45 -4.17
N ARG A 245 -23.18 -14.97 -3.97
CA ARG A 245 -22.09 -14.84 -4.95
C ARG A 245 -22.50 -15.52 -6.27
N GLY A 246 -22.26 -14.83 -7.39
CA GLY A 246 -22.63 -15.31 -8.73
C GLY A 246 -24.04 -14.95 -9.20
N ARG A 247 -24.79 -14.10 -8.47
CA ARG A 247 -26.06 -13.50 -8.95
C ARG A 247 -25.93 -12.79 -10.30
N THR A 248 -24.79 -12.16 -10.56
CA THR A 248 -24.49 -11.50 -11.85
C THR A 248 -24.08 -12.46 -12.96
N THR A 249 -23.69 -13.69 -12.62
CA THR A 249 -23.29 -14.74 -13.58
C THR A 249 -24.34 -15.85 -13.72
N GLY A 250 -25.53 -15.67 -13.14
CA GLY A 250 -26.66 -16.61 -13.24
C GLY A 250 -26.59 -17.86 -12.33
N VAL A 251 -25.53 -18.02 -11.54
CA VAL A 251 -25.35 -19.15 -10.61
C VAL A 251 -25.20 -18.59 -9.20
N SER A 252 -26.30 -18.57 -8.43
CA SER A 252 -26.27 -18.07 -7.05
C SER A 252 -25.84 -19.18 -6.09
N SER A 253 -24.72 -18.98 -5.41
CA SER A 253 -24.37 -19.77 -4.23
C SER A 253 -25.05 -19.18 -2.99
N GLU A 254 -25.81 -20.01 -2.27
CA GLU A 254 -26.36 -19.65 -0.95
C GLU A 254 -25.29 -19.72 0.16
N ARG A 255 -24.11 -20.26 -0.16
CA ARG A 255 -23.03 -20.45 0.81
C ARG A 255 -22.47 -19.10 1.25
N MET A 256 -22.47 -18.87 2.56
CA MET A 256 -21.82 -17.69 3.14
C MET A 256 -20.29 -17.80 3.00
N GLU A 257 -19.68 -16.71 2.55
CA GLU A 257 -18.23 -16.59 2.37
C GLU A 257 -17.67 -15.39 3.14
N VAL A 258 -16.41 -15.53 3.57
CA VAL A 258 -15.72 -14.48 4.33
C VAL A 258 -15.30 -13.37 3.36
N GLY A 259 -15.75 -12.15 3.63
CA GLY A 259 -15.27 -10.97 2.94
C GLY A 259 -13.85 -10.58 3.37
N SER A 260 -13.47 -9.36 2.98
CA SER A 260 -12.21 -8.75 3.43
C SER A 260 -12.43 -7.27 3.67
N TRP A 261 -11.49 -6.64 4.38
CA TRP A 261 -11.55 -5.20 4.59
C TRP A 261 -11.48 -4.46 3.24
N VAL A 262 -12.55 -3.74 2.90
CA VAL A 262 -12.63 -2.85 1.73
C VAL A 262 -12.04 -1.47 2.03
N ILE A 263 -12.29 -0.45 1.22
CA ILE A 263 -11.82 0.91 1.50
C ILE A 263 -12.64 1.57 2.61
N GLY A 264 -11.93 2.28 3.50
CA GLY A 264 -12.53 2.94 4.65
C GLY A 264 -12.89 2.01 5.80
N TYR A 265 -13.53 2.55 6.83
CA TYR A 265 -13.75 1.89 8.11
C TYR A 265 -15.15 1.30 8.26
N TRP A 266 -15.87 1.06 7.16
CA TRP A 266 -17.25 0.56 7.21
C TRP A 266 -17.38 -0.72 8.05
N ARG A 267 -18.37 -0.73 8.95
CA ARG A 267 -18.68 -1.84 9.84
C ARG A 267 -20.08 -2.35 9.49
N PRO A 268 -20.22 -3.52 8.85
CA PRO A 268 -21.53 -4.08 8.53
C PRO A 268 -22.21 -4.66 9.76
N GLU A 269 -23.55 -4.60 9.77
CA GLU A 269 -24.38 -5.22 10.80
C GLU A 269 -24.06 -6.70 10.98
N GLN A 270 -23.90 -7.42 9.87
CA GLN A 270 -23.42 -8.79 9.84
C GLN A 270 -21.95 -8.85 9.40
N HIS A 271 -21.09 -9.33 10.29
CA HIS A 271 -19.66 -9.43 10.05
C HIS A 271 -19.07 -10.72 10.61
N PHE A 272 -17.89 -11.06 10.11
CA PHE A 272 -17.04 -12.09 10.67
C PHE A 272 -16.10 -11.52 11.72
N GLU A 273 -15.99 -12.20 12.84
CA GLU A 273 -14.79 -12.16 13.66
C GLU A 273 -13.94 -13.37 13.29
N VAL A 274 -12.73 -13.14 12.80
CA VAL A 274 -11.81 -14.20 12.38
C VAL A 274 -10.75 -14.41 13.45
N ASN A 275 -10.39 -15.66 13.70
CA ASN A 275 -9.34 -16.03 14.64
C ASN A 275 -8.03 -15.28 14.33
N VAL A 276 -7.57 -14.48 15.31
CA VAL A 276 -6.39 -13.61 15.17
C VAL A 276 -5.12 -14.39 14.83
N TRP A 277 -4.86 -15.52 15.50
CA TRP A 277 -3.69 -16.36 15.21
C TRP A 277 -3.72 -16.83 13.75
N GLY A 278 -4.86 -17.37 13.29
CA GLY A 278 -5.01 -17.84 11.93
C GLY A 278 -4.84 -16.73 10.87
N CYS A 279 -5.27 -15.51 11.16
CA CYS A 279 -5.01 -14.35 10.30
C CYS A 279 -3.52 -14.00 10.22
N PHE A 280 -2.85 -13.93 11.37
CA PHE A 280 -1.43 -13.60 11.48
C PHE A 280 -0.54 -14.67 10.83
N GLU A 281 -0.69 -15.93 11.24
CA GLU A 281 0.12 -17.06 10.78
C GLU A 281 0.04 -17.21 9.24
N ARG A 282 -1.16 -17.16 8.66
CA ARG A 282 -1.33 -17.22 7.20
C ARG A 282 -0.64 -16.07 6.47
N ARG A 283 -0.59 -14.87 7.09
CA ARG A 283 0.06 -13.71 6.46
C ARG A 283 1.58 -13.84 6.52
N VAL A 284 2.13 -14.27 7.65
CA VAL A 284 3.57 -14.52 7.79
C VAL A 284 4.02 -15.65 6.86
N GLN A 285 3.26 -16.74 6.75
CA GLN A 285 3.55 -17.83 5.81
C GLN A 285 3.56 -17.37 4.35
N LYS A 286 2.63 -16.48 3.96
CA LYS A 286 2.65 -15.86 2.63
C LYS A 286 3.89 -15.00 2.42
N LEU A 287 4.35 -14.28 3.44
CA LEU A 287 5.59 -13.50 3.37
C LEU A 287 6.81 -14.42 3.22
N ILE A 288 6.94 -15.46 4.05
CA ILE A 288 8.03 -16.43 3.98
C ILE A 288 8.13 -17.01 2.57
N LYS A 289 7.00 -17.44 1.99
CA LYS A 289 6.95 -17.93 0.61
C LYS A 289 7.39 -16.86 -0.40
N ALA A 290 6.88 -15.64 -0.28
CA ALA A 290 7.21 -14.54 -1.19
C ALA A 290 8.70 -14.16 -1.14
N ILE A 291 9.30 -14.14 0.06
CA ILE A 291 10.73 -13.89 0.25
C ILE A 291 11.53 -15.03 -0.40
N ALA A 292 11.23 -16.28 -0.07
CA ALA A 292 11.94 -17.44 -0.60
C ALA A 292 11.91 -17.51 -2.14
N GLU A 293 10.78 -17.15 -2.76
CA GLU A 293 10.65 -17.07 -4.22
C GLU A 293 11.49 -15.93 -4.83
N SER A 294 11.82 -14.89 -4.05
CA SER A 294 12.60 -13.73 -4.50
C SER A 294 14.09 -13.83 -4.17
N GLU A 295 14.51 -14.65 -3.20
CA GLU A 295 15.90 -14.73 -2.71
C GLU A 295 16.93 -14.99 -3.82
N SER A 296 16.60 -15.79 -4.84
CA SER A 296 17.54 -16.13 -5.92
C SER A 296 17.74 -15.01 -6.96
N VAL A 297 16.81 -14.06 -7.02
CA VAL A 297 16.82 -12.95 -8.00
C VAL A 297 16.99 -11.59 -7.34
N HIS A 298 16.92 -11.54 -6.01
CA HIS A 298 17.00 -10.31 -5.23
C HIS A 298 18.42 -9.75 -5.27
N PHE A 299 18.56 -8.53 -5.78
CA PHE A 299 19.81 -7.78 -5.66
C PHE A 299 20.08 -7.37 -4.21
N ASP A 300 21.18 -7.85 -3.63
CA ASP A 300 21.63 -7.45 -2.29
C ASP A 300 22.13 -6.00 -2.34
N SER A 301 21.35 -5.09 -1.76
CA SER A 301 21.54 -3.66 -1.90
C SER A 301 21.94 -3.01 -0.58
N THR A 302 22.83 -2.03 -0.66
CA THR A 302 23.32 -1.26 0.48
C THR A 302 22.41 -0.08 0.77
N SER A 303 21.95 0.03 2.01
CA SER A 303 21.19 1.18 2.49
C SER A 303 22.13 2.28 2.96
N GLY A 304 21.80 3.54 2.69
CA GLY A 304 22.60 4.68 3.12
C GLY A 304 21.78 5.94 3.38
N THR A 305 22.49 7.03 3.66
CA THR A 305 21.91 8.37 3.73
C THR A 305 21.63 8.92 2.32
N LEU A 306 20.80 9.97 2.24
CA LEU A 306 20.52 10.68 0.99
C LEU A 306 21.81 11.13 0.29
N SER A 307 22.78 11.65 1.05
CA SER A 307 24.07 12.09 0.51
C SER A 307 24.89 10.93 -0.05
N GLN A 308 25.01 9.82 0.68
CA GLN A 308 25.75 8.63 0.23
C GLN A 308 25.16 8.06 -1.07
N VAL A 309 23.83 7.94 -1.17
CA VAL A 309 23.19 7.42 -2.40
C VAL A 309 23.38 8.39 -3.55
N SER A 310 23.20 9.69 -3.33
CA SER A 310 23.43 10.71 -4.37
C SER A 310 24.88 10.74 -4.86
N GLY A 311 25.85 10.49 -3.96
CA GLY A 311 27.27 10.40 -4.24
C GLY A 311 27.71 9.07 -4.89
N GLY A 312 26.93 8.01 -4.72
CA GLY A 312 27.22 6.68 -5.27
C GLY A 312 27.86 5.70 -4.29
N ASP A 313 27.89 6.06 -3.00
CA ASP A 313 28.45 5.23 -1.91
C ASP A 313 27.44 4.21 -1.33
N ALA A 314 26.17 4.29 -1.75
CA ALA A 314 25.11 3.36 -1.35
C ALA A 314 24.07 3.21 -2.48
N ASP A 315 23.35 2.10 -2.46
CA ASP A 315 22.36 1.77 -3.50
C ASP A 315 21.01 2.45 -3.26
N HIS A 316 20.57 2.55 -2.00
CA HIS A 316 19.26 3.14 -1.72
C HIS A 316 19.14 3.88 -0.38
N ALA A 317 18.23 4.85 -0.34
CA ALA A 317 17.83 5.57 0.87
C ALA A 317 16.31 5.74 0.89
N ILE A 318 15.65 5.18 1.90
CA ILE A 318 14.20 5.30 2.10
C ILE A 318 13.96 6.17 3.34
N LEU A 319 13.42 7.37 3.14
CA LEU A 319 13.25 8.39 4.17
C LEU A 319 11.78 8.55 4.56
N ASN A 320 11.51 8.81 5.84
CA ASN A 320 10.18 9.21 6.30
C ASN A 320 10.14 10.72 6.52
N GLY A 321 9.27 11.42 5.79
CA GLY A 321 9.10 12.86 5.91
C GLY A 321 8.39 13.49 4.71
N ASP A 322 8.13 14.78 4.82
CA ASP A 322 7.55 15.59 3.75
C ASP A 322 8.54 15.75 2.60
N CYS A 323 8.11 15.42 1.38
CA CYS A 323 8.93 15.52 0.19
C CYS A 323 9.34 16.97 -0.12
N LEU A 324 8.53 17.96 0.25
CA LEU A 324 8.89 19.38 0.07
C LEU A 324 10.05 19.82 0.98
N ALA A 325 10.31 19.08 2.07
CA ALA A 325 11.43 19.32 2.97
C ALA A 325 12.66 18.46 2.64
N LEU A 326 12.46 17.23 2.16
CA LEU A 326 13.53 16.27 1.89
C LEU A 326 14.12 16.41 0.48
N LEU A 327 13.27 16.59 -0.55
CA LEU A 327 13.71 16.68 -1.94
C LEU A 327 14.71 17.83 -2.21
N PRO A 328 14.58 19.03 -1.59
CA PRO A 328 15.57 20.10 -1.73
C PRO A 328 17.00 19.74 -1.31
N GLN A 329 17.18 18.72 -0.46
CA GLN A 329 18.48 18.30 0.06
C GLN A 329 19.32 17.54 -0.97
N LEU A 330 18.70 17.02 -2.04
CA LEU A 330 19.45 16.46 -3.17
C LEU A 330 20.20 17.59 -3.90
N PRO A 331 21.40 17.33 -4.46
CA PRO A 331 22.06 18.30 -5.31
C PRO A 331 21.22 18.63 -6.56
N ASP A 332 21.29 19.87 -7.05
CA ASP A 332 20.69 20.22 -8.35
C ASP A 332 21.40 19.47 -9.49
N ASN A 333 20.70 19.24 -10.60
CA ASN A 333 21.24 18.50 -11.75
C ASN A 333 21.82 17.12 -11.41
N SER A 334 21.26 16.39 -10.44
CA SER A 334 21.82 15.12 -9.96
C SER A 334 20.95 13.90 -10.27
N VAL A 335 19.65 14.09 -10.52
CA VAL A 335 18.66 13.02 -10.68
C VAL A 335 18.44 12.70 -12.16
N ASP A 336 18.48 11.41 -12.52
CA ASP A 336 18.22 10.96 -13.89
C ASP A 336 16.71 10.77 -14.14
N LEU A 337 15.98 10.22 -13.16
CA LEU A 337 14.55 9.97 -13.27
C LEU A 337 13.83 10.26 -11.95
N VAL A 338 12.79 11.10 -12.01
CA VAL A 338 11.75 11.12 -10.98
C VAL A 338 10.56 10.32 -11.50
N ILE A 339 10.13 9.30 -10.78
CA ILE A 339 8.97 8.47 -11.14
C ILE A 339 8.07 8.31 -9.92
N THR A 340 6.82 8.78 -10.01
CA THR A 340 6.00 8.92 -8.79
C THR A 340 4.49 9.00 -9.04
N ASP A 341 3.72 8.61 -8.03
CA ASP A 341 2.25 8.66 -7.98
C ASP A 341 1.80 9.52 -6.77
N PRO A 342 1.77 10.85 -6.89
CA PRO A 342 1.34 11.72 -5.80
C PRO A 342 -0.15 11.50 -5.49
N PRO A 343 -0.67 12.06 -4.37
CA PRO A 343 -2.09 12.02 -4.11
C PRO A 343 -2.93 12.71 -5.20
N HIS A 344 -4.01 12.07 -5.64
CA HIS A 344 -4.89 12.57 -6.71
C HIS A 344 -5.95 13.56 -6.21
N GLY A 345 -5.52 14.58 -5.47
CA GLY A 345 -6.40 15.57 -4.86
C GLY A 345 -7.40 14.96 -3.87
N ASP A 346 -8.67 14.86 -4.26
CA ASP A 346 -9.80 14.46 -3.41
C ASP A 346 -10.21 12.98 -3.53
N ARG A 347 -9.33 12.11 -4.03
CA ARG A 347 -9.62 10.67 -4.16
C ARG A 347 -9.38 9.88 -2.87
N ILE A 348 -8.15 9.82 -2.39
CA ILE A 348 -7.73 8.92 -1.32
C ILE A 348 -7.07 9.72 -0.18
N PRO A 349 -7.61 9.69 1.04
CA PRO A 349 -6.92 10.21 2.23
C PRO A 349 -5.98 9.13 2.81
N TYR A 350 -4.73 9.08 2.34
CA TYR A 350 -3.81 7.97 2.59
C TYR A 350 -3.44 7.82 4.08
N LEU A 351 -3.14 8.91 4.77
CA LEU A 351 -2.83 8.86 6.21
C LEU A 351 -4.04 8.42 7.03
N GLU A 352 -5.24 8.91 6.73
CA GLU A 352 -6.46 8.49 7.44
C GLU A 352 -6.76 6.99 7.23
N LEU A 353 -6.52 6.45 6.03
CA LEU A 353 -6.75 5.04 5.72
C LEU A 353 -5.64 4.09 6.21
N SER A 354 -4.44 4.62 6.47
CA SER A 354 -3.32 3.86 7.03
C SER A 354 -3.20 4.02 8.54
N GLU A 355 -4.08 4.81 9.16
CA GLU A 355 -4.06 5.07 10.61
C GLU A 355 -4.09 3.78 11.43
N LEU A 356 -4.91 2.81 11.03
CA LEU A 356 -4.94 1.51 11.69
C LEU A 356 -3.59 0.78 11.61
N TRP A 357 -2.84 0.91 10.52
CA TRP A 357 -1.50 0.33 10.40
C TRP A 357 -0.52 1.09 11.30
N ASN A 358 -0.57 2.42 11.30
CA ASN A 358 0.30 3.25 12.11
C ASN A 358 0.07 3.03 13.62
N VAL A 359 -1.16 2.75 14.06
CA VAL A 359 -1.46 2.34 15.45
C VAL A 359 -0.73 1.06 15.84
N ILE A 360 -0.76 0.03 14.99
CA ILE A 360 -0.05 -1.25 15.22
C ILE A 360 1.46 -1.05 15.22
N LEU A 361 1.96 -0.16 14.35
CA LEU A 361 3.38 0.15 14.23
C LEU A 361 3.90 1.07 15.35
N GLY A 362 3.00 1.71 16.10
CA GLY A 362 3.33 2.68 17.15
C GLY A 362 3.70 4.07 16.62
N GLU A 363 3.34 4.38 15.38
CA GLU A 363 3.75 5.59 14.66
C GLU A 363 2.65 6.65 14.67
N GLU A 364 2.97 7.92 14.90
CA GLU A 364 2.02 9.03 14.76
C GLU A 364 2.26 9.74 13.42
N PRO A 365 1.40 9.53 12.41
CA PRO A 365 1.61 10.13 11.10
C PRO A 365 1.27 11.63 11.11
N PRO A 366 2.02 12.49 10.39
CA PRO A 366 1.81 13.93 10.42
C PRO A 366 0.69 14.36 9.47
N PHE A 367 -0.58 14.16 9.89
CA PHE A 367 -1.77 14.48 9.11
C PHE A 367 -1.81 15.90 8.55
N GLU A 368 -1.24 16.86 9.26
CA GLU A 368 -1.20 18.28 8.90
C GLU A 368 -0.34 18.53 7.66
N ALA A 369 0.65 17.68 7.38
CA ALA A 369 1.58 17.85 6.27
C ALA A 369 1.17 17.07 5.00
N GLU A 370 0.16 16.20 5.08
CA GLU A 370 -0.31 15.42 3.90
C GLU A 370 -0.83 16.34 2.78
N ILE A 371 -0.33 16.15 1.55
CA ILE A 371 -0.77 16.91 0.36
C ILE A 371 -1.99 16.24 -0.26
N VAL A 372 -3.17 16.47 0.32
CA VAL A 372 -4.46 15.92 -0.15
C VAL A 372 -5.54 17.01 -0.18
N VAL A 373 -6.68 16.70 -0.79
CA VAL A 373 -7.94 17.42 -0.57
C VAL A 373 -8.85 16.53 0.29
N SER A 374 -9.30 17.07 1.43
CA SER A 374 -10.12 16.31 2.38
C SER A 374 -11.49 16.92 2.62
N ASN A 375 -12.48 16.03 2.70
CA ASN A 375 -13.84 16.29 3.22
C ASN A 375 -13.87 16.31 4.76
N ALA A 376 -12.82 15.85 5.44
CA ALA A 376 -12.65 16.08 6.87
C ALA A 376 -12.42 17.58 7.11
N LYS A 377 -13.42 18.25 7.71
CA LYS A 377 -13.38 19.70 7.95
C LYS A 377 -12.25 20.05 8.91
N GLU A 378 -12.04 19.19 9.90
CA GLU A 378 -11.00 19.29 10.92
C GLU A 378 -9.59 19.36 10.32
N ARG A 379 -9.38 18.81 9.11
CA ARG A 379 -8.07 18.80 8.45
C ARG A 379 -7.77 20.08 7.65
N SER A 380 -8.78 20.89 7.33
CA SER A 380 -8.62 22.12 6.55
C SER A 380 -7.86 21.97 5.21
N LYS A 381 -7.96 20.80 4.57
CA LYS A 381 -7.24 20.45 3.32
C LYS A 381 -8.09 20.74 2.07
N LYS A 382 -7.73 21.78 1.30
CA LYS A 382 -8.50 22.28 0.14
C LYS A 382 -7.66 22.37 -1.14
N SER A 383 -8.32 22.40 -2.29
CA SER A 383 -7.67 22.44 -3.61
C SER A 383 -6.63 23.55 -3.80
N PRO A 384 -6.79 24.80 -3.30
CA PRO A 384 -5.74 25.82 -3.44
C PRO A 384 -4.41 25.42 -2.78
N GLY A 385 -4.46 24.91 -1.55
CA GLY A 385 -3.27 24.45 -0.84
C GLY A 385 -2.63 23.22 -1.48
N TYR A 386 -3.46 22.29 -1.96
CA TYR A 386 -3.00 21.14 -2.75
C TYR A 386 -2.28 21.57 -4.04
N ASN A 387 -2.86 22.49 -4.82
CA ASN A 387 -2.24 22.95 -6.07
C ASN A 387 -0.92 23.69 -5.81
N LEU A 388 -0.84 24.52 -4.77
CA LEU A 388 0.40 25.21 -4.40
C LEU A 388 1.50 24.21 -4.01
N ALA A 389 1.17 23.20 -3.20
CA ALA A 389 2.13 22.18 -2.79
C ALA A 389 2.61 21.34 -3.99
N MET A 390 1.70 20.94 -4.89
CA MET A 390 2.05 20.21 -6.11
C MET A 390 2.89 21.05 -7.08
N LEU A 391 2.62 22.36 -7.21
CA LEU A 391 3.45 23.27 -8.01
C LEU A 391 4.87 23.36 -7.44
N ASN A 392 5.00 23.58 -6.12
CA ASN A 392 6.31 23.63 -5.45
C ASN A 392 7.08 22.31 -5.65
N PHE A 393 6.40 21.17 -5.56
CA PHE A 393 6.98 19.86 -5.85
C PHE A 393 7.56 19.79 -7.28
N LEU A 394 6.79 20.21 -8.29
CA LEU A 394 7.26 20.21 -9.68
C LEU A 394 8.43 21.17 -9.90
N GLU A 395 8.42 22.35 -9.28
CA GLU A 395 9.51 23.32 -9.37
C GLU A 395 10.80 22.81 -8.72
N ILE A 396 10.72 22.19 -7.54
CA ILE A 396 11.88 21.57 -6.89
C ILE A 396 12.40 20.44 -7.78
N THR A 397 11.51 19.56 -8.24
CA THR A 397 11.85 18.42 -9.11
C THR A 397 12.59 18.86 -10.37
N SER A 398 12.09 19.89 -11.04
CA SER A 398 12.71 20.44 -12.25
C SER A 398 14.17 20.85 -12.03
N ARG A 399 14.52 21.42 -10.87
CA ARG A 399 15.92 21.79 -10.54
C ARG A 399 16.80 20.57 -10.23
N LYS A 400 16.23 19.51 -9.64
CA LYS A 400 16.98 18.30 -9.27
C LYS A 400 17.31 17.41 -10.46
N LEU A 401 16.49 17.44 -11.50
CA LEU A 401 16.73 16.67 -12.73
C LEU A 401 17.95 17.16 -13.50
N ARG A 402 18.75 16.21 -14.01
CA ARG A 402 19.80 16.45 -15.01
C ARG A 402 19.20 16.98 -16.31
N GLU A 403 20.03 17.53 -17.20
CA GLU A 403 19.58 18.05 -18.51
C GLU A 403 18.89 16.99 -19.37
N SER A 404 19.37 15.74 -19.33
CA SER A 404 18.74 14.58 -19.97
C SER A 404 17.70 13.87 -19.09
N GLY A 405 17.41 14.43 -17.91
CA GLY A 405 16.56 13.80 -16.91
C GLY A 405 15.07 13.92 -17.23
N CYS A 406 14.30 12.94 -16.75
CA CYS A 406 12.86 12.85 -16.97
C CYS A 406 12.06 12.86 -15.65
N LEU A 407 10.86 13.42 -15.70
CA LEU A 407 9.81 13.22 -14.71
C LEU A 407 8.69 12.38 -15.33
N VAL A 408 8.33 11.29 -14.67
CA VAL A 408 7.11 10.53 -14.92
C VAL A 408 6.17 10.70 -13.74
N LEU A 409 5.04 11.36 -13.99
CA LEU A 409 4.01 11.63 -13.01
C LEU A 409 2.77 10.78 -13.31
N PHE A 410 2.48 9.79 -12.46
CA PHE A 410 1.21 9.07 -12.54
C PHE A 410 0.12 9.93 -11.91
N PHE A 411 -0.82 10.39 -12.71
CA PHE A 411 -1.81 11.33 -12.23
C PHE A 411 -3.17 11.18 -12.90
N ASN A 412 -4.19 11.46 -12.10
CA ASN A 412 -5.55 11.67 -12.53
C ASN A 412 -6.24 12.53 -11.46
N ALA A 413 -7.20 13.35 -11.84
CA ALA A 413 -8.09 13.97 -10.88
C ALA A 413 -9.50 14.09 -11.47
N ARG A 414 -10.48 13.91 -10.58
CA ARG A 414 -11.89 14.00 -10.94
C ARG A 414 -12.32 15.43 -11.27
N ASN A 415 -11.73 16.41 -10.59
CA ASN A 415 -12.08 17.81 -10.71
C ASN A 415 -10.96 18.57 -11.44
N GLU A 416 -11.31 19.33 -12.47
CA GLU A 416 -10.40 20.20 -13.22
C GLU A 416 -9.60 21.15 -12.30
N ALA A 417 -10.20 21.61 -11.20
CA ALA A 417 -9.52 22.46 -10.22
C ALA A 417 -8.26 21.79 -9.61
N ASN A 418 -8.21 20.46 -9.56
CA ASN A 418 -7.05 19.71 -9.06
C ASN A 418 -6.01 19.44 -10.17
N TRP A 419 -6.27 19.81 -11.43
CA TRP A 419 -5.28 19.81 -12.52
C TRP A 419 -4.54 21.15 -12.67
N ARG A 420 -5.01 22.21 -12.00
CA ARG A 420 -4.51 23.58 -12.19
C ARG A 420 -3.00 23.73 -11.94
N PHE A 421 -2.43 22.95 -11.03
CA PHE A 421 -0.97 22.95 -10.81
C PHE A 421 -0.18 22.60 -12.08
N LEU A 422 -0.67 21.70 -12.94
CA LEU A 422 -0.02 21.35 -14.21
C LEU A 422 -0.12 22.49 -15.22
N ASN A 423 -1.25 23.21 -15.26
CA ASN A 423 -1.42 24.38 -16.13
C ASN A 423 -0.48 25.52 -15.69
N SER A 424 -0.42 25.80 -14.38
CA SER A 424 0.52 26.77 -13.81
C SER A 424 1.97 26.38 -14.08
N PHE A 425 2.31 25.10 -13.87
CA PHE A 425 3.65 24.59 -14.16
C PHE A 425 3.99 24.72 -15.66
N SER A 426 3.07 24.37 -16.56
CA SER A 426 3.25 24.49 -18.01
C SER A 426 3.42 25.95 -18.47
N ALA A 427 2.78 26.91 -17.79
CA ALA A 427 3.00 28.33 -18.07
C ALA A 427 4.42 28.77 -17.64
N SER A 428 4.92 28.24 -16.52
CA SER A 428 6.29 28.45 -16.03
C SER A 428 7.35 27.55 -16.69
N ALA A 429 6.94 26.59 -17.53
CA ALA A 429 7.80 25.59 -18.12
C ALA A 429 8.98 26.21 -18.91
N LYS A 430 8.70 27.30 -19.63
CA LYS A 430 9.71 28.05 -20.39
C LYS A 430 10.85 28.61 -19.53
N THR A 431 10.60 28.93 -18.26
CA THR A 431 11.62 29.39 -17.31
C THR A 431 12.23 28.25 -16.51
N SER A 432 11.49 27.16 -16.25
CA SER A 432 12.00 25.96 -15.57
C SER A 432 12.89 25.05 -16.44
N GLY A 433 12.82 25.21 -17.77
CA GLY A 433 13.54 24.38 -18.72
C GLY A 433 13.00 22.95 -18.83
N MET A 434 11.79 22.67 -18.35
CA MET A 434 11.13 21.36 -18.44
C MET A 434 9.99 21.41 -19.46
N ALA A 435 9.96 20.48 -20.40
CA ALA A 435 8.95 20.37 -21.46
C ALA A 435 8.08 19.13 -21.26
N TYR A 436 6.78 19.27 -21.52
CA TYR A 436 5.87 18.13 -21.62
C TYR A 436 6.15 17.34 -22.90
N CYS A 437 6.34 16.02 -22.77
CA CYS A 437 6.66 15.14 -23.90
C CYS A 437 5.42 14.39 -24.42
N GLY A 438 4.49 14.06 -23.53
CA GLY A 438 3.30 13.28 -23.82
C GLY A 438 2.84 12.47 -22.62
N CYS A 439 1.82 11.66 -22.82
CA CYS A 439 1.28 10.77 -21.80
C CYS A 439 0.73 9.48 -22.38
N PHE A 440 0.45 8.51 -21.51
CA PHE A 440 -0.20 7.26 -21.86
C PHE A 440 -1.17 6.82 -20.75
N PRO A 441 -2.25 6.10 -21.09
CA PRO A 441 -3.18 5.57 -20.10
C PRO A 441 -2.52 4.42 -19.32
N LEU A 442 -2.71 4.40 -18.01
CA LEU A 442 -2.27 3.33 -17.13
C LEU A 442 -3.43 2.37 -16.88
N VAL A 443 -3.30 1.15 -17.41
CA VAL A 443 -4.25 0.07 -17.16
C VAL A 443 -3.96 -0.57 -15.79
N TYR A 444 -5.01 -0.83 -15.02
CA TYR A 444 -4.87 -1.48 -13.71
C TYR A 444 -4.90 -3.00 -13.84
N SER A 445 -4.08 -3.69 -13.05
CA SER A 445 -4.00 -5.16 -13.01
C SER A 445 -5.23 -5.85 -12.39
N ALA A 446 -6.17 -5.07 -11.86
CA ALA A 446 -7.45 -5.52 -11.34
C ALA A 446 -8.48 -4.38 -11.38
N ALA A 447 -9.75 -4.69 -11.62
CA ALA A 447 -10.84 -3.72 -11.55
C ALA A 447 -10.94 -3.16 -10.11
N SER A 448 -10.79 -1.84 -9.96
CA SER A 448 -10.99 -1.16 -8.68
C SER A 448 -12.49 -1.02 -8.41
N VAL A 449 -12.91 -1.31 -7.17
CA VAL A 449 -14.29 -1.09 -6.69
C VAL A 449 -14.69 0.40 -6.72
N VAL A 450 -13.70 1.30 -6.87
CA VAL A 450 -13.87 2.77 -6.87
C VAL A 450 -13.82 3.35 -8.29
N GLN A 451 -13.92 2.53 -9.35
CA GLN A 451 -14.08 3.07 -10.71
C GLN A 451 -15.44 3.78 -10.83
N ASP A 452 -15.40 5.08 -11.11
CA ASP A 452 -16.61 5.91 -11.28
C ASP A 452 -17.24 5.56 -12.63
N ASN A 453 -18.41 4.92 -12.60
CA ASN A 453 -19.15 4.50 -13.81
C ASN A 453 -19.95 5.68 -14.44
N ARG A 454 -19.59 6.93 -14.13
CA ARG A 454 -20.25 8.12 -14.71
C ARG A 454 -19.74 8.38 -16.12
N ASP A 455 -20.65 8.71 -17.04
CA ASP A 455 -20.28 9.17 -18.37
C ASP A 455 -19.41 10.44 -18.30
N GLY A 456 -18.33 10.48 -19.09
CA GLY A 456 -17.39 11.60 -19.16
C GLY A 456 -16.16 11.55 -18.23
N ALA A 457 -16.17 10.73 -17.17
CA ALA A 457 -15.05 10.64 -16.24
C ALA A 457 -13.81 9.95 -16.88
N LEU A 458 -12.60 10.45 -16.57
CA LEU A 458 -11.34 9.78 -16.94
C LEU A 458 -11.29 8.39 -16.28
N ARG A 459 -11.36 7.35 -17.11
CA ARG A 459 -11.54 5.94 -16.67
C ARG A 459 -10.25 5.27 -16.19
N THR A 460 -9.10 5.85 -16.50
CA THR A 460 -7.76 5.35 -16.16
C THR A 460 -6.92 6.47 -15.59
N ASP A 461 -5.85 6.12 -14.88
CA ASP A 461 -4.80 7.09 -14.58
C ASP A 461 -3.90 7.30 -15.79
N PHE A 462 -3.08 8.35 -15.80
CA PHE A 462 -2.15 8.63 -16.88
C PHE A 462 -0.73 8.69 -16.36
N GLY A 463 0.22 8.09 -17.09
CA GLY A 463 1.63 8.41 -16.93
C GLY A 463 1.95 9.64 -17.76
N LEU A 464 2.16 10.79 -17.12
CA LEU A 464 2.54 12.04 -17.76
C LEU A 464 4.06 12.15 -17.80
N VAL A 465 4.65 12.42 -18.97
CA VAL A 465 6.11 12.47 -19.15
C VAL A 465 6.56 13.90 -19.43
N PHE A 466 7.54 14.34 -18.66
CA PHE A 466 8.23 15.62 -18.82
C PHE A 466 9.74 15.40 -18.89
N SER A 467 10.45 16.24 -19.64
CA SER A 467 11.90 16.16 -19.84
C SER A 467 12.52 17.56 -19.84
N ARG A 468 13.76 17.69 -19.36
CA ARG A 468 14.52 18.94 -19.49
C ARG A 468 15.10 19.18 -20.89
N SER A 469 15.22 18.12 -21.69
CA SER A 469 15.58 18.20 -23.10
C SER A 469 14.33 18.09 -23.98
N ALA A 470 14.21 18.98 -24.96
CA ALA A 470 13.19 18.90 -26.02
C ALA A 470 13.37 17.64 -26.91
N THR A 471 14.56 17.04 -26.88
CA THR A 471 14.87 15.77 -27.53
C THR A 471 15.10 14.71 -26.45
N VAL A 472 14.08 13.90 -26.17
CA VAL A 472 14.29 12.63 -25.49
C VAL A 472 15.03 11.73 -26.48
N GLY A 473 16.24 11.27 -26.16
CA GLY A 473 17.03 10.40 -27.05
C GLY A 473 16.35 9.05 -27.36
N ARG A 474 15.21 8.74 -26.73
CA ARG A 474 14.42 7.52 -26.88
C ARG A 474 12.94 7.90 -27.02
N SER A 475 12.31 7.47 -28.11
CA SER A 475 10.87 7.66 -28.30
C SER A 475 10.10 6.76 -27.35
N LEU A 476 9.11 7.31 -26.64
CA LEU A 476 8.09 6.56 -25.89
C LEU A 476 6.77 6.43 -26.68
N ALA A 477 6.75 6.89 -27.94
CA ALA A 477 5.55 6.89 -28.76
C ALA A 477 5.06 5.49 -29.15
N ASP A 478 5.85 4.46 -28.87
CA ASP A 478 5.50 3.05 -29.02
C ASP A 478 4.69 2.49 -27.83
N ILE A 479 4.58 3.25 -26.73
CA ILE A 479 3.68 2.91 -25.62
C ILE A 479 2.22 2.90 -26.12
N PRO A 480 1.46 1.80 -25.93
CA PRO A 480 0.07 1.74 -26.32
C PRO A 480 -0.76 2.89 -25.75
N GLY A 481 -1.48 3.60 -26.62
CA GLY A 481 -2.32 4.73 -26.22
C GLY A 481 -1.56 6.03 -25.95
N TRP A 482 -0.31 6.16 -26.40
CA TRP A 482 0.46 7.40 -26.28
C TRP A 482 -0.27 8.61 -26.93
N MET A 483 -0.25 9.74 -26.22
CA MET A 483 -0.86 11.00 -26.63
C MET A 483 0.12 12.17 -26.41
N PHE A 484 0.18 13.10 -27.36
CA PHE A 484 1.03 14.30 -27.25
C PHE A 484 0.38 15.47 -26.50
N ASN A 485 -0.92 15.42 -26.26
CA ASN A 485 -1.66 16.43 -25.51
C ASN A 485 -1.86 15.97 -24.07
N LEU A 486 -2.06 16.92 -23.15
CA LEU A 486 -2.49 16.59 -21.80
C LEU A 486 -3.90 15.96 -21.83
N PRO A 487 -4.18 14.97 -20.97
CA PRO A 487 -5.53 14.42 -20.86
C PRO A 487 -6.47 15.49 -20.32
N THR A 488 -7.52 15.81 -21.07
CA THR A 488 -8.58 16.73 -20.65
C THR A 488 -9.74 15.94 -20.05
N PRO A 489 -10.15 16.23 -18.80
CA PRO A 489 -11.46 15.79 -18.31
C PRO A 489 -12.52 16.33 -19.26
N LYS A 490 -13.50 15.51 -19.68
CA LYS A 490 -14.68 16.05 -20.38
C LYS A 490 -15.52 16.82 -19.36
N GLU A 491 -15.98 18.01 -19.75
CA GLU A 491 -16.83 18.90 -18.93
C GLU A 491 -18.06 18.22 -18.32
#